data_AF-A0A8T5T0P0-F1
#
_entry.id   AF-A0A8T5T0P0-F1
#
_cell.length_a   1.000
_cell.length_b   1.000
_cell.length_c   1.000
_cell.angle_alpha   90.00
_cell.angle_beta   90.00
_cell.angle_gamma   90.00
#
_symmetry.space_group_name_H-M   'P 1'
#
loop_
_entity.id
_entity.type
_entity.pdbx_description
1 polymer ?
#
loop_
_entity_poly.entity_id
_entity_poly.type
_entity_poly.pdbx_seq_one_letter_code
_entity_poly.pdbx_strand_id
1 'polypeptide(L)'
;MSLDKKVEVKKHAYQVNDDLADKIRETMKSKNKLFFNMMGSIGAGKTLLLENLAERLSLKYRVFVINGDVATTIDADRIAKRGATTVQINTGGGCHLSAKLIQNELDKINIDDYDIFIAENVGNLICPAAWDLGAQLNITVVSITEGEYVVKKHPIIFKNTEIAIINKCDLDGLGFNSDVLAEDAAKIKSGMKVILTSAKTGQGIDEFIEALGIEQ
;
A
#
# COMPACT_ATOMS: atom_id res chain seq x y z
N MET A 1 6.38 -4.26 34.73
CA MET A 1 6.84 -5.22 33.69
C MET A 1 8.29 -4.93 33.36
N SER A 2 9.18 -5.93 33.47
CA SER A 2 10.59 -5.79 33.09
C SER A 2 10.74 -5.56 31.58
N LEU A 3 11.86 -4.95 31.17
CA LEU A 3 12.20 -4.69 29.77
C LEU A 3 12.24 -5.99 28.95
N ASP A 4 12.75 -7.08 29.54
CA ASP A 4 12.87 -8.38 28.87
C ASP A 4 11.51 -8.96 28.48
N LYS A 5 10.53 -8.89 29.39
CA LYS A 5 9.15 -9.33 29.09
C LYS A 5 8.50 -8.49 27.99
N LYS A 6 8.82 -7.19 27.88
CA LYS A 6 8.28 -6.34 26.80
C LYS A 6 8.89 -6.69 25.45
N VAL A 7 10.17 -7.06 25.40
CA VAL A 7 10.85 -7.47 24.17
C VAL A 7 10.33 -8.82 23.69
N GLU A 8 10.12 -9.76 24.59
CA GLU A 8 9.62 -11.11 24.29
C GLU A 8 8.19 -11.07 23.73
N VAL A 9 7.29 -10.30 24.38
CA VAL A 9 5.90 -10.12 23.90
C VAL A 9 5.86 -9.49 22.50
N LYS A 10 6.72 -8.50 22.22
CA LYS A 10 6.78 -7.88 20.89
C LYS A 10 7.26 -8.86 19.81
N LYS A 11 8.30 -9.66 20.10
CA LYS A 11 8.78 -10.69 19.17
C LYS A 11 7.69 -11.71 18.85
N HIS A 12 6.95 -12.13 19.87
CA HIS A 12 5.85 -13.06 19.67
C HIS A 12 4.74 -12.48 18.79
N ALA A 13 4.39 -11.19 18.98
CA ALA A 13 3.38 -10.53 18.15
C ALA A 13 3.79 -10.47 16.66
N TYR A 14 5.05 -10.17 16.34
CA TYR A 14 5.54 -10.18 14.96
C TYR A 14 5.49 -11.59 14.36
N GLN A 15 5.95 -12.61 15.10
CA GLN A 15 5.89 -13.99 14.60
C GLN A 15 4.46 -14.43 14.30
N VAL A 16 3.52 -14.12 15.19
CA VAL A 16 2.08 -14.44 14.98
C VAL A 16 1.52 -13.72 13.77
N ASN A 17 1.96 -12.48 13.51
CA ASN A 17 1.59 -11.75 12.31
C ASN A 17 2.15 -12.43 11.05
N ASP A 18 3.43 -12.77 11.06
CA ASP A 18 4.14 -13.33 9.90
C ASP A 18 3.57 -14.72 9.53
N ASP A 19 3.30 -15.57 10.52
CA ASP A 19 2.63 -16.86 10.31
C ASP A 19 1.25 -16.71 9.66
N LEU A 20 0.54 -15.60 9.93
CA LEU A 20 -0.75 -15.32 9.33
C LEU A 20 -0.62 -14.68 7.95
N ALA A 21 0.37 -13.80 7.76
CA ALA A 21 0.71 -13.23 6.46
C ALA A 21 1.06 -14.34 5.45
N ASP A 22 1.83 -15.34 5.88
CA ASP A 22 2.18 -16.49 5.05
C ASP A 22 0.94 -17.26 4.59
N LYS A 23 -0.02 -17.52 5.51
CA LYS A 23 -1.29 -18.17 5.18
C LYS A 23 -2.15 -17.36 4.20
N ILE A 24 -2.21 -16.05 4.37
CA ILE A 24 -2.92 -15.16 3.44
C ILE A 24 -2.27 -15.26 2.05
N ARG A 25 -0.94 -15.18 1.99
CA ARG A 25 -0.18 -15.26 0.74
C ARG A 25 -0.40 -16.60 0.04
N GLU A 26 -0.36 -17.71 0.77
CA GLU A 26 -0.66 -19.06 0.26
C GLU A 26 -2.10 -19.17 -0.25
N THR A 27 -3.07 -18.62 0.48
CA THR A 27 -4.48 -18.61 0.08
C THR A 27 -4.67 -17.84 -1.22
N MET A 28 -4.15 -16.62 -1.31
CA MET A 28 -4.23 -15.79 -2.52
C MET A 28 -3.57 -16.51 -3.71
N LYS A 29 -2.37 -17.05 -3.50
CA LYS A 29 -1.63 -17.80 -4.54
C LYS A 29 -2.40 -19.03 -5.02
N SER A 30 -2.92 -19.85 -4.10
CA SER A 30 -3.66 -21.09 -4.47
C SER A 30 -4.95 -20.82 -5.23
N LYS A 31 -5.56 -19.65 -5.02
CA LYS A 31 -6.77 -19.19 -5.71
C LYS A 31 -6.49 -18.31 -6.93
N ASN A 32 -5.23 -18.15 -7.33
CA ASN A 32 -4.78 -17.26 -8.40
C ASN A 32 -5.31 -15.82 -8.26
N LYS A 33 -5.26 -15.28 -7.04
CA LYS A 33 -5.66 -13.90 -6.72
C LYS A 33 -4.44 -13.01 -6.59
N LEU A 34 -4.60 -11.76 -6.99
CA LEU A 34 -3.57 -10.73 -6.80
C LEU A 34 -3.83 -9.97 -5.51
N PHE A 35 -2.82 -9.79 -4.65
CA PHE A 35 -2.94 -8.99 -3.44
C PHE A 35 -1.79 -7.99 -3.29
N PHE A 36 -2.15 -6.71 -3.18
CA PHE A 36 -1.19 -5.61 -3.08
C PHE A 36 -1.38 -4.81 -1.77
N ASN A 37 -0.28 -4.37 -1.18
CA ASN A 37 -0.26 -3.49 0.00
C ASN A 37 0.25 -2.11 -0.41
N MET A 38 -0.62 -1.09 -0.36
CA MET A 38 -0.26 0.29 -0.66
C MET A 38 -0.03 1.06 0.64
N MET A 39 1.24 1.28 0.96
CA MET A 39 1.71 2.10 2.06
C MET A 39 2.06 3.51 1.60
N GLY A 40 2.30 4.41 2.54
CA GLY A 40 2.71 5.77 2.21
C GLY A 40 2.37 6.74 3.32
N SER A 41 2.86 7.96 3.23
CA SER A 41 2.57 9.00 4.21
C SER A 41 1.13 9.50 4.14
N ILE A 42 0.74 10.32 5.12
CA ILE A 42 -0.52 11.04 5.12
C ILE A 42 -0.48 12.06 3.98
N GLY A 43 -1.53 12.08 3.14
CA GLY A 43 -1.64 13.06 2.07
C GLY A 43 -0.71 12.84 0.88
N ALA A 44 0.02 11.72 0.80
CA ALA A 44 0.82 11.36 -0.37
C ALA A 44 -0.03 11.17 -1.65
N GLY A 45 -1.33 10.88 -1.49
CA GLY A 45 -2.27 10.69 -2.60
C GLY A 45 -2.66 9.24 -2.88
N LYS A 46 -2.47 8.32 -1.92
CA LYS A 46 -2.86 6.90 -2.01
C LYS A 46 -4.30 6.71 -2.51
N THR A 47 -5.30 7.30 -1.83
CA THR A 47 -6.71 7.23 -2.24
C THR A 47 -6.93 7.64 -3.69
N LEU A 48 -6.33 8.74 -4.15
CA LEU A 48 -6.55 9.24 -5.52
C LEU A 48 -5.85 8.37 -6.57
N LEU A 49 -4.70 7.76 -6.23
CA LEU A 49 -4.09 6.73 -7.07
C LEU A 49 -5.02 5.50 -7.14
N LEU A 50 -5.58 5.07 -6.02
CA LEU A 50 -6.53 3.94 -5.99
C LEU A 50 -7.84 4.21 -6.72
N GLU A 51 -8.35 5.45 -6.70
CA GLU A 51 -9.48 5.85 -7.55
C GLU A 51 -9.14 5.65 -9.03
N ASN A 52 -7.97 6.10 -9.47
CA ASN A 52 -7.50 5.97 -10.85
C ASN A 52 -7.27 4.49 -11.26
N LEU A 53 -6.76 3.67 -10.35
CA LEU A 53 -6.58 2.23 -10.54
C LEU A 53 -7.92 1.52 -10.62
N ALA A 54 -8.82 1.75 -9.66
CA ALA A 54 -10.14 1.15 -9.62
C ALA A 54 -10.92 1.46 -10.91
N GLU A 55 -10.92 2.71 -11.35
CA GLU A 55 -11.62 3.12 -12.59
C GLU A 55 -11.14 2.36 -13.84
N ARG A 56 -9.84 2.02 -13.91
CA ARG A 56 -9.26 1.31 -15.06
C ARG A 56 -9.33 -0.22 -14.90
N LEU A 57 -9.02 -0.74 -13.71
CA LEU A 57 -8.97 -2.17 -13.43
C LEU A 57 -10.36 -2.79 -13.34
N SER A 58 -11.35 -2.07 -12.78
CA SER A 58 -12.72 -2.57 -12.65
C SER A 58 -13.45 -2.75 -13.98
N LEU A 59 -12.87 -2.29 -15.10
CA LEU A 59 -13.38 -2.58 -16.45
C LEU A 59 -13.17 -4.04 -16.85
N LYS A 60 -12.19 -4.73 -16.26
CA LYS A 60 -11.80 -6.11 -16.61
C LYS A 60 -11.77 -7.06 -15.41
N TYR A 61 -11.60 -6.54 -14.21
CA TYR A 61 -11.37 -7.32 -12.99
C TYR A 61 -12.35 -6.95 -11.89
N ARG A 62 -12.64 -7.91 -11.02
CA ARG A 62 -13.40 -7.65 -9.79
C ARG A 62 -12.43 -7.22 -8.71
N VAL A 63 -12.39 -5.91 -8.43
CA VAL A 63 -11.43 -5.31 -7.50
C VAL A 63 -12.03 -5.15 -6.11
N PHE A 64 -11.33 -5.64 -5.09
CA PHE A 64 -11.67 -5.49 -3.68
C PHE A 64 -10.62 -4.64 -2.96
N VAL A 65 -11.02 -3.57 -2.29
CA VAL A 65 -10.12 -2.66 -1.58
C VAL A 65 -10.42 -2.66 -0.09
N ILE A 66 -9.40 -2.88 0.73
CA ILE A 66 -9.43 -2.78 2.18
C ILE A 66 -8.80 -1.45 2.56
N ASN A 67 -9.58 -0.52 3.08
CA ASN A 67 -9.10 0.80 3.49
C ASN A 67 -8.81 0.81 4.99
N GLY A 68 -7.54 1.01 5.36
CA GLY A 68 -7.11 1.22 6.74
C GLY A 68 -7.02 2.71 7.08
N ASP A 69 -8.01 3.23 7.81
CA ASP A 69 -8.02 4.61 8.30
C ASP A 69 -8.44 4.65 9.77
N VAL A 70 -8.11 5.75 10.45
CA VAL A 70 -8.29 5.93 11.88
C VAL A 70 -9.76 6.08 12.25
N ALA A 71 -10.60 6.67 11.40
CA ALA A 71 -11.98 6.97 11.79
C ALA A 71 -13.02 7.11 10.67
N THR A 72 -12.63 7.36 9.41
CA THR A 72 -13.58 7.77 8.37
C THR A 72 -13.76 6.70 7.30
N THR A 73 -14.90 6.75 6.58
CA THR A 73 -15.15 5.94 5.37
C THR A 73 -14.83 6.70 4.09
N ILE A 74 -14.28 7.91 4.20
CA ILE A 74 -14.14 8.85 3.07
C ILE A 74 -13.35 8.21 1.92
N ASP A 75 -12.26 7.51 2.25
CA ASP A 75 -11.40 6.87 1.25
C ASP A 75 -12.10 5.68 0.58
N ALA A 76 -12.73 4.82 1.36
CA ALA A 76 -13.54 3.70 0.85
C ALA A 76 -14.67 4.19 -0.07
N ASP A 77 -15.44 5.19 0.35
CA ASP A 77 -16.58 5.73 -0.41
C ASP A 77 -16.14 6.37 -1.74
N ARG A 78 -14.96 6.98 -1.78
CA ARG A 78 -14.38 7.57 -3.00
C ARG A 78 -13.97 6.49 -4.00
N ILE A 79 -13.30 5.44 -3.52
CA ILE A 79 -12.84 4.34 -4.37
C ILE A 79 -14.02 3.49 -4.86
N ALA A 80 -15.04 3.27 -4.03
CA ALA A 80 -16.24 2.55 -4.41
C ALA A 80 -16.97 3.17 -5.60
N LYS A 81 -17.02 4.51 -5.66
CA LYS A 81 -17.60 5.26 -6.79
C LYS A 81 -16.86 5.04 -8.11
N ARG A 82 -15.64 4.48 -8.08
CA ARG A 82 -14.83 4.14 -9.25
C ARG A 82 -14.95 2.67 -9.66
N GLY A 83 -15.85 1.91 -9.02
CA GLY A 83 -16.23 0.56 -9.44
C GLY A 83 -15.53 -0.58 -8.69
N ALA A 84 -14.76 -0.29 -7.62
CA ALA A 84 -14.26 -1.33 -6.74
C ALA A 84 -15.25 -1.63 -5.61
N THR A 85 -15.26 -2.85 -5.08
CA THR A 85 -15.89 -3.13 -3.79
C THR A 85 -14.93 -2.73 -2.69
N THR A 86 -15.40 -1.99 -1.69
CA THR A 86 -14.52 -1.46 -0.63
C THR A 86 -15.02 -1.85 0.75
N VAL A 87 -14.10 -2.08 1.68
CA VAL A 87 -14.39 -2.18 3.12
C VAL A 87 -13.49 -1.25 3.91
N GLN A 88 -14.04 -0.63 4.94
CA GLN A 88 -13.30 0.21 5.87
C GLN A 88 -12.91 -0.59 7.11
N ILE A 89 -11.62 -0.58 7.44
CA ILE A 89 -11.11 -1.00 8.75
C ILE A 89 -10.84 0.26 9.56
N ASN A 90 -11.63 0.46 10.62
CA ASN A 90 -11.31 1.47 11.62
C ASN A 90 -10.22 0.92 12.54
N THR A 91 -9.01 1.48 12.46
CA THR A 91 -7.86 0.99 13.25
C THR A 91 -7.92 1.38 14.72
N GLY A 92 -8.89 2.20 15.14
CA GLY A 92 -9.07 2.61 16.54
C GLY A 92 -7.87 3.35 17.12
N GLY A 93 -7.10 4.05 16.27
CA GLY A 93 -5.83 4.70 16.64
C GLY A 93 -4.57 3.88 16.31
N GLY A 94 -4.71 2.70 15.71
CA GLY A 94 -3.58 1.93 15.18
C GLY A 94 -2.87 2.64 14.03
N CYS A 95 -1.53 2.60 14.02
CA CYS A 95 -0.70 3.27 13.02
C CYS A 95 -0.36 2.44 11.77
N HIS A 96 -0.91 1.22 11.65
CA HIS A 96 -0.69 0.28 10.54
C HIS A 96 -1.82 -0.75 10.47
N LEU A 97 -1.95 -1.40 9.31
CA LEU A 97 -2.68 -2.66 9.17
C LEU A 97 -1.80 -3.86 9.58
N SER A 98 -2.42 -4.97 9.97
CA SER A 98 -1.76 -6.24 10.27
C SER A 98 -2.44 -7.38 9.51
N ALA A 99 -1.73 -8.51 9.34
CA ALA A 99 -2.31 -9.70 8.70
C ALA A 99 -3.60 -10.15 9.39
N LYS A 100 -3.74 -9.96 10.72
CA LYS A 100 -4.97 -10.31 11.43
C LYS A 100 -6.17 -9.46 11.00
N LEU A 101 -5.95 -8.17 10.78
CA LEU A 101 -7.01 -7.29 10.29
C LEU A 101 -7.42 -7.67 8.86
N ILE A 102 -6.45 -7.98 8.00
CA ILE A 102 -6.72 -8.46 6.64
C ILE A 102 -7.49 -9.78 6.66
N GLN A 103 -7.02 -10.78 7.40
CA GLN A 103 -7.70 -12.08 7.51
C GLN A 103 -9.15 -11.92 7.96
N ASN A 104 -9.41 -11.08 8.97
CA ASN A 104 -10.77 -10.87 9.47
C ASN A 104 -11.72 -10.32 8.40
N GLU A 105 -11.25 -9.50 7.44
CA GLU A 105 -12.09 -9.03 6.34
C GLU A 105 -12.24 -10.09 5.25
N LEU A 106 -11.18 -10.84 4.95
CA LEU A 106 -11.24 -11.96 4.00
C LEU A 106 -12.20 -13.06 4.46
N ASP A 107 -12.30 -13.31 5.77
CA ASP A 107 -13.22 -14.30 6.36
C ASP A 107 -14.70 -13.93 6.20
N LYS A 108 -15.02 -12.65 5.89
CA LYS A 108 -16.40 -12.16 5.73
C LYS A 108 -16.92 -12.24 4.30
N ILE A 109 -16.07 -12.57 3.35
CA ILE A 109 -16.38 -12.55 1.92
C ILE A 109 -16.05 -13.90 1.28
N ASN A 110 -16.61 -14.16 0.10
CA ASN A 110 -16.10 -15.21 -0.75
C ASN A 110 -14.94 -14.65 -1.60
N ILE A 111 -13.71 -15.10 -1.34
CA ILE A 111 -12.51 -14.64 -2.06
C ILE A 111 -12.63 -14.87 -3.59
N ASP A 112 -13.39 -15.89 -4.01
CA ASP A 112 -13.54 -16.21 -5.44
C ASP A 112 -14.42 -15.20 -6.20
N ASP A 113 -15.12 -14.32 -5.49
CA ASP A 113 -15.90 -13.22 -6.06
C ASP A 113 -15.03 -12.06 -6.56
N TYR A 114 -13.73 -12.08 -6.26
CA TYR A 114 -12.78 -11.02 -6.63
C TYR A 114 -11.54 -11.58 -7.32
N ASP A 115 -10.83 -10.74 -8.05
CA ASP A 115 -9.61 -11.10 -8.80
C ASP A 115 -8.39 -10.37 -8.24
N ILE A 116 -8.58 -9.12 -7.83
CA ILE A 116 -7.54 -8.23 -7.31
C ILE A 116 -7.95 -7.68 -5.96
N PHE A 117 -7.07 -7.80 -4.98
CA PHE A 117 -7.18 -7.28 -3.64
C PHE A 117 -6.14 -6.18 -3.43
N ILE A 118 -6.55 -5.06 -2.84
CA ILE A 118 -5.63 -3.97 -2.51
C ILE A 118 -5.89 -3.51 -1.07
N ALA A 119 -4.87 -3.51 -0.23
CA ALA A 119 -4.94 -2.89 1.09
C ALA A 119 -4.36 -1.47 1.01
N GLU A 120 -5.18 -0.45 1.17
CA GLU A 120 -4.69 0.90 1.47
C GLU A 120 -4.32 0.96 2.95
N ASN A 121 -3.01 0.99 3.23
CA ASN A 121 -2.51 1.03 4.59
C ASN A 121 -2.66 2.43 5.20
N VAL A 122 -2.56 2.51 6.53
CA VAL A 122 -2.62 3.78 7.26
C VAL A 122 -1.50 4.70 6.77
N GLY A 123 -1.78 6.01 6.69
CA GLY A 123 -0.79 7.03 6.33
C GLY A 123 0.37 7.10 7.32
N ASN A 124 1.43 6.33 7.08
CA ASN A 124 2.59 6.22 7.96
C ASN A 124 3.79 5.58 7.21
N LEU A 125 4.99 6.15 7.36
CA LEU A 125 6.23 5.65 6.73
C LEU A 125 7.12 4.82 7.67
N ILE A 126 6.68 4.59 8.90
CA ILE A 126 7.44 3.92 9.96
C ILE A 126 6.77 2.61 10.37
N CYS A 127 5.55 2.68 10.92
CA CYS A 127 4.89 1.50 11.48
C CYS A 127 4.65 0.39 10.42
N PRO A 128 4.10 0.68 9.22
CA PRO A 128 3.74 -0.35 8.25
C PRO A 128 4.92 -1.19 7.77
N ALA A 129 6.14 -0.63 7.79
CA ALA A 129 7.34 -1.31 7.31
C ALA A 129 7.69 -2.60 8.08
N ALA A 130 7.17 -2.77 9.29
CA ALA A 130 7.45 -3.90 10.16
C ALA A 130 6.33 -4.97 10.19
N TRP A 131 5.27 -4.82 9.39
CA TRP A 131 4.09 -5.68 9.44
C TRP A 131 3.76 -6.21 8.05
N ASP A 132 4.08 -7.48 7.80
CA ASP A 132 3.65 -8.15 6.59
C ASP A 132 2.14 -8.39 6.62
N LEU A 133 1.48 -8.14 5.48
CA LEU A 133 0.06 -8.41 5.29
C LEU A 133 -0.20 -9.71 4.52
N GLY A 134 0.83 -10.33 3.94
CA GLY A 134 0.71 -11.45 3.01
C GLY A 134 0.52 -11.00 1.56
N ALA A 135 0.81 -9.73 1.26
CA ALA A 135 0.72 -9.17 -0.09
C ALA A 135 1.86 -9.68 -0.98
N GLN A 136 1.60 -9.79 -2.29
CA GLN A 136 2.60 -10.14 -3.30
C GLN A 136 3.50 -8.97 -3.64
N LEU A 137 2.95 -7.75 -3.65
CA LEU A 137 3.69 -6.52 -3.91
C LEU A 137 3.38 -5.51 -2.81
N ASN A 138 4.43 -4.91 -2.28
CA ASN A 138 4.36 -3.72 -1.46
C ASN A 138 4.66 -2.49 -2.32
N ILE A 139 3.75 -1.53 -2.24
CA ILE A 139 3.81 -0.26 -2.97
C ILE A 139 3.97 0.84 -1.92
N THR A 140 4.99 1.67 -2.04
CA THR A 140 5.17 2.83 -1.14
C THR A 140 4.95 4.11 -1.92
N VAL A 141 3.98 4.92 -1.48
CA VAL A 141 3.67 6.22 -2.06
C VAL A 141 4.20 7.34 -1.17
N VAL A 142 5.05 8.18 -1.74
CA VAL A 142 5.42 9.49 -1.19
C VAL A 142 5.08 10.57 -2.21
N SER A 143 5.01 11.81 -1.77
CA SER A 143 4.81 12.97 -2.63
C SER A 143 5.98 13.93 -2.55
N ILE A 144 6.24 14.62 -3.66
CA ILE A 144 7.34 15.60 -3.72
C ILE A 144 7.17 16.73 -2.68
N THR A 145 5.93 17.01 -2.28
CA THR A 145 5.57 18.02 -1.27
C THR A 145 6.04 17.69 0.16
N GLU A 146 6.52 16.47 0.41
CA GLU A 146 7.03 16.04 1.73
C GLU A 146 8.50 16.44 1.94
N GLY A 147 9.13 16.98 0.90
CA GLY A 147 10.51 17.46 0.90
C GLY A 147 11.52 16.43 0.41
N GLU A 148 12.65 16.94 -0.07
CA GLU A 148 13.72 16.19 -0.77
C GLU A 148 14.37 15.07 0.04
N TYR A 149 14.18 15.03 1.37
CA TYR A 149 14.79 14.04 2.25
C TYR A 149 13.82 12.94 2.70
N VAL A 150 12.56 12.96 2.28
CA VAL A 150 11.55 12.01 2.81
C VAL A 150 11.97 10.56 2.61
N VAL A 151 12.53 10.22 1.45
CA VAL A 151 13.00 8.86 1.13
C VAL A 151 14.20 8.47 2.00
N LYS A 152 15.23 9.32 2.05
CA LYS A 152 16.44 9.11 2.88
C LYS A 152 16.14 8.97 4.37
N LYS A 153 15.11 9.66 4.87
CA LYS A 153 14.72 9.61 6.28
C LYS A 153 13.95 8.35 6.66
N HIS A 154 13.38 7.63 5.68
CA HIS A 154 12.54 6.46 5.93
C HIS A 154 13.02 5.21 5.15
N PRO A 155 14.31 4.84 5.17
CA PRO A 155 14.83 3.82 4.26
C PRO A 155 14.24 2.42 4.52
N ILE A 156 13.74 2.15 5.73
CA ILE A 156 13.23 0.83 6.12
C ILE A 156 11.99 0.44 5.30
N ILE A 157 11.05 1.37 5.07
CA ILE A 157 9.84 1.05 4.30
C ILE A 157 10.17 0.77 2.83
N PHE A 158 11.12 1.52 2.26
CA PHE A 158 11.57 1.32 0.87
C PHE A 158 12.37 0.02 0.67
N LYS A 159 13.05 -0.51 1.70
CA LYS A 159 13.68 -1.84 1.63
C LYS A 159 12.67 -2.97 1.45
N ASN A 160 11.45 -2.77 1.92
CA ASN A 160 10.35 -3.74 1.81
C ASN A 160 9.37 -3.38 0.69
N THR A 161 9.78 -2.52 -0.26
CA THR A 161 8.94 -2.04 -1.35
C THR A 161 9.37 -2.64 -2.68
N GLU A 162 8.42 -3.05 -3.51
CA GLU A 162 8.65 -3.49 -4.88
C GLU A 162 8.42 -2.35 -5.88
N ILE A 163 7.46 -1.46 -5.58
CA ILE A 163 7.14 -0.28 -6.41
C ILE A 163 7.11 0.97 -5.53
N ALA A 164 8.04 1.89 -5.75
CA ALA A 164 8.01 3.22 -5.16
C ALA A 164 7.31 4.21 -6.10
N ILE A 165 6.28 4.86 -5.60
CA ILE A 165 5.56 5.92 -6.31
C ILE A 165 5.99 7.27 -5.74
N ILE A 166 6.54 8.13 -6.60
CA ILE A 166 6.81 9.53 -6.30
C ILE A 166 5.67 10.34 -6.95
N ASN A 167 4.74 10.83 -6.12
CA ASN A 167 3.50 11.45 -6.58
C ASN A 167 3.54 12.98 -6.51
N LYS A 168 2.56 13.60 -7.17
CA LYS A 168 2.38 15.06 -7.30
C LYS A 168 3.48 15.72 -8.15
N CYS A 169 4.03 15.01 -9.13
CA CYS A 169 5.00 15.55 -10.09
C CYS A 169 4.46 16.71 -10.94
N ASP A 170 3.14 16.92 -10.98
CA ASP A 170 2.55 18.14 -11.55
C ASP A 170 2.97 19.43 -10.82
N LEU A 171 3.57 19.31 -9.63
CA LEU A 171 4.11 20.42 -8.84
C LEU A 171 5.64 20.55 -8.94
N ASP A 172 6.30 19.81 -9.84
CA ASP A 172 7.74 19.94 -10.06
C ASP A 172 8.13 21.38 -10.46
N GLY A 173 9.33 21.79 -10.07
CA GLY A 173 9.85 23.14 -10.35
C GLY A 173 9.39 24.22 -9.36
N LEU A 174 8.42 23.94 -8.47
CA LEU A 174 8.01 24.84 -7.38
C LEU A 174 8.92 24.73 -6.14
N GLY A 175 10.22 24.51 -6.35
CA GLY A 175 11.18 24.17 -5.28
C GLY A 175 11.18 22.69 -4.89
N PHE A 176 10.46 21.85 -5.65
CA PHE A 176 10.50 20.39 -5.55
C PHE A 176 11.17 19.79 -6.78
N ASN A 177 11.79 18.63 -6.59
CA ASN A 177 12.44 17.87 -7.65
C ASN A 177 12.14 16.37 -7.45
N SER A 178 11.27 15.82 -8.29
CA SER A 178 10.93 14.40 -8.29
C SER A 178 12.11 13.48 -8.55
N ASP A 179 13.06 13.89 -9.39
CA ASP A 179 14.20 13.06 -9.82
C ASP A 179 15.13 12.77 -8.64
N VAL A 180 15.32 13.74 -7.74
CA VAL A 180 16.12 13.54 -6.51
C VAL A 180 15.50 12.44 -5.65
N LEU A 181 14.18 12.45 -5.46
CA LEU A 181 13.49 11.42 -4.68
C LEU A 181 13.53 10.07 -5.39
N ALA A 182 13.40 10.05 -6.71
CA ALA A 182 13.43 8.84 -7.50
C ALA A 182 14.81 8.16 -7.43
N GLU A 183 15.88 8.95 -7.58
CA GLU A 183 17.26 8.46 -7.41
C GLU A 183 17.50 7.94 -5.99
N ASP A 184 17.05 8.66 -4.97
CA ASP A 184 17.20 8.24 -3.58
C ASP A 184 16.48 6.92 -3.31
N ALA A 185 15.30 6.72 -3.90
CA ALA A 185 14.56 5.47 -3.78
C ALA A 185 15.32 4.33 -4.48
N ALA A 186 15.75 4.54 -5.72
CA ALA A 186 16.49 3.54 -6.50
C ALA A 186 17.79 3.08 -5.82
N LYS A 187 18.44 3.96 -5.04
CA LYS A 187 19.65 3.64 -4.27
C LYS A 187 19.39 2.73 -3.06
N ILE A 188 18.15 2.61 -2.57
CA ILE A 188 17.84 1.83 -1.34
C ILE A 188 17.77 0.32 -1.61
N LYS A 189 17.16 -0.09 -2.72
CA LYS A 189 16.91 -1.50 -3.06
C LYS A 189 17.04 -1.72 -4.56
N SER A 190 17.93 -2.63 -4.94
CA SER A 190 18.03 -3.09 -6.33
C SER A 190 16.75 -3.80 -6.78
N GLY A 191 16.32 -3.53 -8.01
CA GLY A 191 15.12 -4.13 -8.61
C GLY A 191 13.79 -3.48 -8.20
N MET A 192 13.79 -2.49 -7.30
CA MET A 192 12.59 -1.69 -7.03
C MET A 192 12.25 -0.83 -8.24
N LYS A 193 10.99 -0.90 -8.70
CA LYS A 193 10.48 0.02 -9.73
C LYS A 193 10.19 1.37 -9.09
N VAL A 194 10.65 2.45 -9.70
CA VAL A 194 10.40 3.82 -9.22
C VAL A 194 9.63 4.54 -10.31
N ILE A 195 8.44 5.02 -9.99
CA ILE A 195 7.50 5.59 -10.96
C ILE A 195 7.11 6.99 -10.52
N LEU A 196 7.29 7.95 -11.43
CA LEU A 196 6.88 9.33 -11.26
C LEU A 196 5.41 9.48 -11.66
N THR A 197 4.60 10.02 -10.76
CA THR A 197 3.16 10.10 -10.97
C THR A 197 2.60 11.48 -10.62
N SER A 198 1.49 11.80 -11.27
CA SER A 198 0.55 12.79 -10.77
C SER A 198 -0.84 12.17 -10.83
N ALA A 199 -1.33 11.74 -9.67
CA ALA A 199 -2.69 11.19 -9.55
C ALA A 199 -3.77 12.20 -9.98
N LYS A 200 -3.45 13.50 -9.97
CA LYS A 200 -4.35 14.58 -10.39
C LYS A 200 -4.45 14.70 -11.92
N THR A 201 -3.33 14.57 -12.63
CA THR A 201 -3.28 14.75 -14.09
C THR A 201 -3.37 13.43 -14.86
N GLY A 202 -3.12 12.30 -14.20
CA GLY A 202 -3.04 10.97 -14.81
C GLY A 202 -1.64 10.58 -15.28
N GLN A 203 -0.64 11.47 -15.13
CA GLN A 203 0.75 11.14 -15.45
C GLN A 203 1.22 9.91 -14.67
N GLY A 204 1.85 8.96 -15.37
CA GLY A 204 2.47 7.77 -14.79
C GLY A 204 1.49 6.69 -14.32
N ILE A 205 0.17 6.88 -14.47
CA ILE A 205 -0.83 5.90 -14.02
C ILE A 205 -0.79 4.63 -14.87
N ASP A 206 -0.64 4.75 -16.19
CA ASP A 206 -0.59 3.58 -17.08
C ASP A 206 0.70 2.77 -16.84
N GLU A 207 1.84 3.46 -16.65
CA GLU A 207 3.10 2.84 -16.24
C GLU A 207 2.96 2.14 -14.88
N PHE A 208 2.25 2.74 -13.93
CA PHE A 208 1.98 2.11 -12.65
C PHE A 208 1.14 0.84 -12.79
N ILE A 209 0.09 0.84 -13.60
CA ILE A 209 -0.73 -0.35 -13.84
C ILE A 209 0.09 -1.46 -14.50
N GLU A 210 0.91 -1.13 -15.51
CA GLU A 210 1.82 -2.09 -16.12
C GLU A 210 2.81 -2.66 -15.10
N ALA A 211 3.31 -1.83 -14.21
CA ALA A 211 4.26 -2.26 -13.19
C ALA A 211 3.70 -3.28 -12.19
N LEU A 212 2.37 -3.33 -11.99
CA LEU A 212 1.69 -4.32 -11.16
C LEU A 212 1.77 -5.74 -11.74
N GLY A 213 2.10 -5.90 -13.03
CA GLY A 213 2.24 -7.21 -13.66
C GLY A 213 0.94 -8.02 -13.71
N ILE A 214 -0.21 -7.33 -13.77
CA ILE A 214 -1.51 -7.96 -13.98
C ILE A 214 -1.52 -8.40 -15.46
N GLU A 215 -1.33 -9.69 -15.73
CA GLU A 215 -1.32 -10.24 -17.09
C GLU A 215 -2.60 -9.82 -17.85
N GLN A 216 -2.44 -9.39 -19.12
CA GLN A 216 -3.55 -8.95 -19.98
C GLN A 216 -4.28 -10.10 -20.64
#